data_AF-A0A2X3F343-F1
#
_entry.id   AF-A0A2X3F343-F1
#
_cell.length_a   1.000
_cell.length_b   1.000
_cell.length_c   1.000
_cell.angle_alpha   90.00
_cell.angle_beta   90.00
_cell.angle_gamma   90.00
#
_symmetry.space_group_name_H-M   'P 1'
#
loop_
_entity.id
_entity.type
_entity.pdbx_description
1 polymer ?
#
loop_
_entity_poly.entity_id
_entity_poly.type
_entity_poly.pdbx_seq_one_letter_code
_entity_poly.pdbx_strand_id
1 'polypeptide(L)' 'MLDAQTIATVKATIPLLVETGPKLTAHFYDRMFAHNPELKEIFNMSNQRNGDQREALFNAIAAYRQQYR' A
#
# COMPACT_ATOMS: atom_id res chain seq x y z
N MET A 1 12.60 6.20 16.93
CA MET A 1 13.15 6.23 15.55
C MET A 1 13.42 4.80 15.10
N LEU A 2 13.29 4.51 13.81
CA LEU A 2 13.68 3.20 13.27
C LEU A 2 15.19 3.02 13.40
N ASP A 3 15.63 1.81 13.74
CA ASP A 3 17.06 1.48 13.75
C ASP A 3 17.62 1.27 12.34
N ALA A 4 18.96 1.24 12.24
CA ALA A 4 19.66 1.09 10.97
C ALA A 4 19.31 -0.23 10.26
N GLN A 5 19.08 -1.30 11.02
CA GLN A 5 18.74 -2.61 10.47
C GLN A 5 17.36 -2.60 9.82
N THR A 6 16.38 -1.97 10.46
CA THR A 6 15.01 -1.82 9.96
C THR A 6 14.99 -0.98 8.69
N ILE A 7 15.73 0.13 8.68
CA ILE A 7 15.88 0.97 7.48
C ILE A 7 16.52 0.17 6.34
N ALA A 8 17.55 -0.62 6.60
CA ALA A 8 18.20 -1.45 5.59
C ALA A 8 17.24 -2.49 5.00
N THR A 9 16.47 -3.19 5.85
CA THR A 9 15.47 -4.17 5.40
C THR A 9 14.38 -3.52 4.55
N VAL A 10 13.86 -2.36 4.96
CA VAL A 10 12.84 -1.63 4.19
C VAL A 10 13.40 -1.22 2.83
N LYS A 11 14.62 -0.66 2.78
CA LYS A 11 15.27 -0.27 1.51
C LYS A 11 15.49 -1.45 0.57
N ALA A 12 15.94 -2.59 1.10
CA ALA A 12 16.19 -3.79 0.31
C ALA A 12 14.92 -4.42 -0.28
N THR A 13 13.77 -4.27 0.39
CA THR A 13 12.50 -4.92 0.00
C THR A 13 11.61 -4.04 -0.88
N ILE A 14 11.79 -2.72 -0.87
CA ILE A 14 10.99 -1.78 -1.68
C ILE A 14 10.97 -2.11 -3.18
N PRO A 15 12.07 -2.44 -3.87
CA PRO A 15 12.03 -2.75 -5.29
C PRO A 15 11.07 -3.89 -5.62
N LEU A 16 11.11 -4.97 -4.84
CA LEU A 16 10.21 -6.11 -5.00
C LEU A 16 8.74 -5.72 -4.79
N LEU A 17 8.44 -4.87 -3.80
CA LEU A 17 7.09 -4.38 -3.55
C LEU A 17 6.57 -3.53 -4.72
N VAL A 18 7.42 -2.68 -5.31
CA VAL A 18 7.04 -1.85 -6.47
C VAL A 18 6.75 -2.70 -7.71
N GLU A 19 7.48 -3.80 -7.92
CA GLU A 19 7.23 -4.73 -9.02
C GLU A 19 5.85 -5.39 -8.97
N THR A 20 5.27 -5.54 -7.77
CA THR A 20 3.90 -6.09 -7.64
C THR A 20 2.80 -5.17 -8.18
N GLY A 21 3.10 -3.87 -8.34
CA GLY A 21 2.13 -2.87 -8.78
C GLY A 21 0.93 -2.71 -7.82
N PRO A 22 -0.17 -2.10 -8.29
CA PRO A 22 -1.39 -1.89 -7.49
C PRO A 22 -2.07 -3.19 -6.98
N LYS A 23 -1.59 -4.37 -7.39
CA LYS A 23 -2.11 -5.67 -6.90
C LYS A 23 -1.88 -5.83 -5.40
N LEU A 24 -0.79 -5.28 -4.86
CA LEU A 24 -0.50 -5.29 -3.43
C LEU A 24 -1.59 -4.57 -2.63
N THR A 25 -1.93 -3.36 -3.06
CA THR A 25 -2.93 -2.53 -2.38
C THR A 25 -4.35 -3.01 -2.64
N ALA A 26 -4.62 -3.63 -3.80
CA ALA A 26 -5.85 -4.37 -4.04
C ALA A 26 -6.04 -5.50 -3.00
N HIS A 27 -5.03 -6.35 -2.83
CA HIS A 27 -5.05 -7.43 -1.86
C HIS A 27 -5.21 -6.92 -0.42
N PHE A 28 -4.57 -5.79 -0.08
CA PHE A 28 -4.75 -5.12 1.20
C PHE A 28 -6.22 -4.75 1.44
N TYR A 29 -6.87 -4.06 0.50
CA TYR A 29 -8.27 -3.64 0.67
C TYR A 29 -9.22 -4.83 0.72
N ASP A 30 -8.99 -5.87 -0.09
CA ASP A 30 -9.81 -7.08 -0.06
C ASP A 30 -9.75 -7.75 1.32
N ARG A 31 -8.55 -7.89 1.90
CA ARG A 31 -8.39 -8.46 3.25
C ARG A 31 -8.96 -7.55 4.33
N MET A 32 -8.71 -6.25 4.25
CA MET A 32 -9.17 -5.28 5.24
C MET A 32 -10.69 -5.30 5.35
N PHE A 33 -11.40 -5.26 4.23
CA PHE A 33 -12.87 -5.26 4.23
C PHE A 33 -13.49 -6.64 4.47
N ALA A 34 -12.76 -7.74 4.25
CA ALA A 34 -13.20 -9.08 4.62
C ALA A 34 -13.15 -9.30 6.13
N HIS A 35 -12.08 -8.83 6.79
CA HIS A 35 -11.90 -9.01 8.23
C HIS A 35 -12.54 -7.89 9.07
N ASN A 36 -12.72 -6.71 8.50
CA ASN A 36 -13.27 -5.53 9.18
C ASN A 36 -14.35 -4.88 8.28
N PRO A 37 -15.53 -5.52 8.14
CA PRO A 37 -16.58 -5.03 7.25
C PRO A 37 -17.09 -3.63 7.60
N GLU A 38 -17.00 -3.22 8.87
CA GLU A 38 -17.40 -1.90 9.38
C GLU A 38 -16.62 -0.76 8.74
N LEU A 39 -15.41 -1.02 8.23
CA LEU A 39 -14.62 -0.01 7.53
C LEU A 39 -15.26 0.41 6.20
N LYS A 40 -16.20 -0.36 5.64
CA LYS A 40 -16.93 0.05 4.43
C LYS A 40 -17.78 1.31 4.64
N GLU A 41 -18.15 1.62 5.88
CA GLU A 41 -18.90 2.83 6.25
C GLU A 41 -17.98 4.05 6.42
N ILE A 42 -16.66 3.82 6.58
CA ILE A 42 -15.66 4.87 6.77
C ILE A 42 -14.97 5.21 5.44
N PHE A 43 -14.72 4.20 4.61
CA PHE A 43 -14.03 4.36 3.35
C PHE A 43 -14.98 4.70 2.20
N ASN A 44 -14.52 5.52 1.26
CA ASN A 44 -15.30 5.81 0.05
C ASN A 44 -15.27 4.60 -0.90
N MET A 45 -16.37 3.84 -0.89
CA MET A 45 -16.50 2.62 -1.69
C MET A 45 -16.59 2.87 -3.20
N SER A 46 -16.93 4.09 -3.66
CA SER A 46 -16.89 4.43 -5.08
C SER A 46 -15.46 4.48 -5.61
N ASN A 47 -14.54 5.06 -4.83
CA ASN A 47 -13.11 5.09 -5.18
C ASN A 47 -12.46 3.70 -5.09
N GLN A 48 -13.03 2.80 -4.27
CA GLN A 48 -12.60 1.39 -4.22
C GLN A 48 -13.02 0.62 -5.48
N ARG A 49 -14.22 0.87 -6.01
CA ARG A 49 -14.73 0.21 -7.22
C ARG A 49 -14.00 0.66 -8.48
N ASN A 50 -13.64 1.95 -8.56
CA ASN A 50 -12.96 2.51 -9.72
C ASN A 50 -11.44 2.25 -9.73
N GLY A 51 -10.87 1.72 -8.63
CA GLY A 51 -9.46 1.38 -8.52
C GLY A 51 -8.56 2.52 -8.04
N ASP A 52 -9.02 3.78 -8.12
CA ASP A 52 -8.27 4.98 -7.75
C ASP A 52 -7.64 4.90 -6.36
N GLN A 53 -8.35 4.33 -5.38
CA GLN A 53 -7.85 4.25 -4.01
C GLN A 53 -6.72 3.22 -3.85
N ARG A 54 -6.75 2.12 -4.63
CA ARG A 54 -5.68 1.11 -4.67
C ARG A 54 -4.43 1.71 -5.32
N GLU A 55 -4.59 2.45 -6.41
CA GLU A 55 -3.48 3.12 -7.08
C GLU A 55 -2.87 4.24 -6.24
N ALA A 56 -3.69 5.08 -5.61
CA ALA A 56 -3.22 6.17 -4.76
C ALA A 56 -2.36 5.66 -3.60
N LEU A 57 -2.80 4.60 -2.91
CA LEU A 57 -2.02 3.98 -1.84
C LEU A 57 -0.73 3.36 -2.36
N PHE A 58 -0.77 2.70 -3.52
CA PHE A 58 0.43 2.11 -4.11
C PHE A 58 1.45 3.19 -4.48
N ASN A 59 1.01 4.28 -5.10
CA ASN A 59 1.86 5.39 -5.49
C ASN A 59 2.49 6.07 -4.27
N ALA A 60 1.77 6.19 -3.14
CA ALA A 60 2.34 6.70 -1.89
C ALA A 60 3.48 5.79 -1.37
N ILE A 61 3.30 4.47 -1.44
CA ILE A 61 4.35 3.49 -1.06
C ILE A 61 5.52 3.55 -2.05
N ALA A 62 5.25 3.61 -3.35
CA ALA A 62 6.26 3.68 -4.39
C ALA A 62 7.05 5.01 -4.35
N ALA A 63 6.43 6.12 -3.96
CA ALA A 63 7.11 7.40 -3.77
C ALA A 63 8.17 7.33 -2.66
N TYR A 64 7.96 6.50 -1.64
CA TYR A 64 8.98 6.27 -0.61
C TYR A 64 10.28 5.71 -1.21
N ARG A 65 10.23 4.93 -2.32
CA ARG A 65 11.43 4.53 -3.08
C ARG A 65 12.24 5.74 -3.58
N GLN A 66 11.56 6.78 -4.07
CA GLN A 66 12.21 7.96 -4.64
C GLN A 66 12.90 8.80 -3.57
N GLN A 67 12.37 8.81 -2.34
CA GLN A 67 12.91 9.59 -1.23
C GLN A 67 14.23 9.04 -0.66
N TYR A 68 14.59 7.80 -0.98
CA TYR A 68 15.86 7.17 -0.53
C TYR A 68 16.77 6.77 -1.70
N ARG A 69 16.60 7.40 -2.86
CA ARG A 69 17.63 7.38 -3.92
C ARG A 69 18.85 8.19 -3.52
#